data_AF-A0A2A4C252-F1
#
_entry.id   AF-A0A2A4C252-F1
#
_cell.length_a   1.000
_cell.length_b   1.000
_cell.length_c   1.000
_cell.angle_alpha   90.00
_cell.angle_beta   90.00
_cell.angle_gamma   90.00
#
_symmetry.space_group_name_H-M   'P 1'
#
loop_
_entity.id
_entity.type
_entity.pdbx_description
1 polymer ?
#
loop_
_entity_poly.entity_id
_entity_poly.type
_entity_poly.pdbx_seq_one_letter_code
_entity_poly.pdbx_strand_id
1 'polypeptide(L)'
;MLRSTMKEGQTMTQSGIDWREVLFDLRRLDLMPKDVARELRGVISEPAVRAYTEEVCEPSHVRGELILDLWCEKTGKRRIDAPRRPIALRSNPLARVVRA
;
A
#
# COMPACT_ATOMS: atom_id res chain seq x y z
N MET A 1 14.38 35.33 -5.02
CA MET A 1 13.34 34.48 -5.63
C MET A 1 14.02 33.41 -6.47
N LEU A 2 14.20 32.20 -5.94
CA LEU A 2 14.60 31.05 -6.75
C LEU A 2 13.44 30.06 -6.78
N ARG A 3 12.89 29.87 -7.97
CA ARG A 3 11.85 28.89 -8.28
C ARG A 3 12.49 27.52 -8.30
N SER A 4 12.30 26.74 -7.23
CA SER A 4 12.65 25.31 -7.20
C SER A 4 11.62 24.53 -8.01
N THR A 5 11.98 24.24 -9.25
CA THR A 5 11.33 23.24 -10.10
C THR A 5 11.58 21.86 -9.49
N MET A 6 10.63 21.33 -8.70
CA MET A 6 10.64 19.91 -8.36
C MET A 6 10.06 19.12 -9.53
N LYS A 7 10.89 18.23 -10.05
CA LYS A 7 10.69 17.42 -11.26
C LYS A 7 9.40 16.60 -11.20
N GLU A 8 8.66 16.71 -12.30
CA GLU A 8 7.71 15.73 -12.79
C GLU A 8 8.32 14.31 -12.83
N GLY A 9 7.52 13.30 -12.50
CA GLY A 9 7.79 11.93 -12.95
C GLY A 9 8.69 11.07 -12.07
N GLN A 10 8.60 11.17 -10.74
CA GLN A 10 8.97 10.01 -9.91
C GLN A 10 7.90 8.93 -10.10
N THR A 11 8.15 8.03 -11.04
CA THR A 11 7.46 6.73 -11.09
C THR A 11 7.77 6.03 -9.78
N MET A 12 6.89 6.20 -8.78
CA MET A 12 6.95 5.46 -7.53
C MET A 12 6.78 3.99 -7.91
N THR A 13 7.90 3.29 -8.09
CA THR A 13 7.92 1.85 -8.24
C THR A 13 7.16 1.28 -7.04
N GLN A 14 6.03 0.64 -7.32
CA GLN A 14 5.13 0.03 -6.32
C GLN A 14 5.82 -0.97 -5.39
N SER A 15 7.06 -1.36 -5.71
CA SER A 15 7.99 -2.12 -4.88
C SER A 15 8.31 -1.36 -3.60
N GLY A 16 7.43 -1.48 -2.61
CA GLY A 16 7.62 -0.86 -1.30
C GLY A 16 6.32 -0.55 -0.57
N ILE A 17 5.17 -0.58 -1.23
CA ILE A 17 3.88 -0.43 -0.54
C ILE A 17 3.64 -1.66 0.35
N ASP A 18 3.24 -1.41 1.59
CA ASP A 18 2.79 -2.46 2.49
C ASP A 18 1.28 -2.69 2.26
N TRP A 19 0.97 -3.59 1.33
CA TRP A 19 -0.40 -3.89 0.93
C TRP A 19 -1.26 -4.43 2.07
N ARG A 20 -0.63 -5.17 2.98
CA ARG A 20 -1.30 -5.65 4.18
C ARG A 20 -1.75 -4.46 5.01
N GLU A 21 -0.85 -3.53 5.36
CA GLU A 21 -1.24 -2.37 6.16
C GLU A 21 -2.25 -1.45 5.45
N VAL A 22 -2.15 -1.28 4.12
CA VAL A 22 -3.16 -0.56 3.32
C VAL A 22 -4.55 -1.19 3.48
N LEU A 23 -4.65 -2.52 3.35
CA LEU A 23 -5.92 -3.24 3.49
C LEU A 23 -6.40 -3.31 4.95
N PHE A 24 -5.48 -3.33 5.92
CA PHE A 24 -5.82 -3.22 7.34
C PHE A 24 -6.38 -1.84 7.69
N ASP A 25 -5.87 -0.75 7.10
CA ASP A 25 -6.45 0.58 7.27
C ASP A 25 -7.89 0.65 6.77
N LEU A 26 -8.20 0.04 5.62
CA LEU A 26 -9.58 -0.08 5.13
C LEU A 26 -10.45 -0.89 6.11
N ARG A 27 -9.91 -1.98 6.66
CA ARG A 27 -10.61 -2.80 7.65
C ARG A 27 -10.88 -2.04 8.96
N ARG A 28 -9.99 -1.11 9.37
CA ARG A 28 -10.20 -0.22 10.52
C ARG A 28 -11.36 0.78 10.30
N LEU A 29 -11.79 0.95 9.05
CA LEU A 29 -12.97 1.73 8.65
C LEU A 29 -14.18 0.82 8.35
N ASP A 30 -14.21 -0.39 8.91
CA ASP A 30 -15.24 -1.42 8.70
C ASP A 30 -15.41 -1.93 7.25
N LEU A 31 -14.46 -1.65 6.36
CA LEU A 31 -14.44 -2.25 5.02
C LEU A 31 -13.75 -3.62 5.06
N MET A 32 -14.55 -4.68 5.14
CA MET A 32 -14.06 -6.06 5.06
C MET A 32 -13.67 -6.42 3.61
N PRO A 33 -12.91 -7.50 3.36
CA PRO A 33 -12.49 -7.87 2.00
C PRO A 33 -13.61 -7.95 0.96
N LYS A 34 -14.81 -8.41 1.36
CA LYS A 34 -16.02 -8.43 0.52
C LYS A 34 -16.48 -7.03 0.12
N ASP A 35 -16.37 -6.06 1.02
CA ASP A 35 -16.79 -4.68 0.81
C ASP A 35 -15.76 -3.98 -0.07
N VAL A 36 -14.46 -4.21 0.15
CA VAL A 36 -13.39 -3.75 -0.74
C VAL A 36 -13.60 -4.26 -2.17
N ALA A 37 -13.89 -5.55 -2.34
CA ALA A 37 -14.18 -6.11 -3.66
C ALA A 37 -15.43 -5.46 -4.31
N ARG A 38 -16.46 -5.16 -3.52
CA ARG A 38 -17.67 -4.45 -3.98
C ARG A 38 -17.38 -3.01 -4.40
N GLU A 39 -16.61 -2.26 -3.62
CA GLU A 39 -16.22 -0.88 -3.94
C GLU A 39 -15.39 -0.83 -5.24
N LEU A 40 -14.53 -1.85 -5.45
CA LEU A 40 -13.76 -2.04 -6.67
C LEU A 40 -14.58 -2.69 -7.81
N ARG A 41 -15.91 -2.74 -7.68
CA ARG A 41 -16.85 -3.26 -8.68
C ARG A 41 -16.53 -4.68 -9.16
N GLY A 42 -15.91 -5.50 -8.32
CA GLY A 42 -15.51 -6.87 -8.63
C GLY A 42 -14.29 -7.00 -9.54
N VAL A 43 -13.62 -5.91 -9.93
CA VAL A 43 -12.37 -5.95 -10.71
C VAL A 43 -11.28 -6.74 -9.97
N ILE A 44 -11.28 -6.63 -8.63
CA ILE A 44 -10.50 -7.47 -7.73
C ILE A 44 -11.49 -8.29 -6.91
N SER A 45 -11.38 -9.61 -6.98
CA SER A 45 -12.25 -10.52 -6.24
C SER A 45 -11.91 -10.54 -4.75
N GLU A 46 -12.89 -10.85 -3.89
CA GLU A 46 -12.66 -10.99 -2.44
C GLU A 46 -11.51 -11.96 -2.12
N PRO A 47 -11.41 -13.15 -2.74
CA PRO A 47 -10.27 -14.04 -2.49
C PRO A 47 -8.91 -13.41 -2.84
N ALA A 48 -8.84 -12.58 -3.87
CA ALA A 48 -7.61 -11.87 -4.21
C ALA A 48 -7.27 -10.80 -3.16
N VAL A 49 -8.26 -10.02 -2.69
CA VAL A 49 -8.06 -9.06 -1.59
C VAL A 49 -7.57 -9.77 -0.32
N ARG A 50 -8.14 -10.94 0.00
CA ARG A 50 -7.70 -11.77 1.11
C ARG A 50 -6.26 -12.26 0.91
N ALA A 51 -5.91 -12.76 -0.28
CA ALA A 51 -4.55 -13.20 -0.59
C ALA A 51 -3.51 -12.07 -0.43
N TYR A 52 -3.87 -10.82 -0.79
CA TYR A 52 -3.02 -9.64 -0.57
C TYR A 52 -2.89 -9.30 0.92
N THR A 53 -3.97 -9.45 1.70
CA THR A 53 -3.98 -9.22 3.15
C THR A 53 -3.12 -10.24 3.90
N GLU A 54 -3.19 -11.49 3.47
CA GLU A 54 -2.42 -12.63 4.01
C GLU A 54 -0.99 -12.69 3.44
N GLU A 55 -0.62 -11.72 2.59
CA GLU A 55 0.70 -11.60 1.95
C GLU A 55 1.11 -12.84 1.13
N VAL A 56 0.12 -13.61 0.65
CA VAL A 56 0.33 -14.79 -0.22
C VAL A 56 0.84 -14.36 -1.60
N CYS A 57 0.38 -13.22 -2.10
CA CYS A 57 0.85 -12.60 -3.32
C CYS A 57 0.70 -11.07 -3.27
N GLU A 58 1.29 -10.39 -4.24
CA GLU A 58 1.16 -8.94 -4.39
C GLU A 58 0.22 -8.59 -5.55
N PRO A 59 -0.53 -7.48 -5.46
CA PRO A 59 -1.31 -7.00 -6.59
C PRO A 59 -0.39 -6.59 -7.75
N SER A 60 -0.89 -6.74 -8.98
CA SER A 60 -0.24 -6.14 -10.15
C SER A 60 -0.28 -4.62 -10.06
N HIS A 61 0.53 -3.94 -10.89
CA HIS A 61 0.57 -2.47 -10.92
C HIS A 61 -0.82 -1.85 -10.95
N VAL A 62 -1.61 -2.17 -11.98
CA VAL A 62 -2.97 -1.66 -12.17
C VAL A 62 -3.88 -1.95 -10.98
N ARG A 63 -3.82 -3.17 -10.42
CA ARG A 63 -4.66 -3.54 -9.27
C ARG A 63 -4.25 -2.78 -8.02
N GLY A 64 -2.96 -2.61 -7.79
CA GLY A 64 -2.45 -1.85 -6.66
C GLY A 64 -2.83 -0.37 -6.75
N GLU A 65 -2.88 0.20 -7.95
CA GLU A 65 -3.39 1.57 -8.15
C GLU A 65 -4.85 1.69 -7.71
N LEU A 66 -5.71 0.77 -8.14
CA LEU A 66 -7.13 0.76 -7.76
C LEU A 66 -7.32 0.65 -6.24
N ILE A 67 -6.52 -0.17 -5.57
CA ILE A 67 -6.57 -0.32 -4.10
C ILE A 67 -6.10 0.98 -3.42
N LEU A 68 -5.05 1.62 -3.94
CA LEU A 68 -4.54 2.88 -3.38
C LEU A 68 -5.52 4.02 -3.55
N ASP A 69 -6.19 4.10 -4.70
CA ASP A 69 -7.21 5.13 -4.95
C ASP A 69 -8.39 4.97 -3.98
N LEU A 70 -8.87 3.73 -3.80
CA LEU A 70 -9.89 3.43 -2.80
C LEU A 70 -9.43 3.79 -1.37
N TRP A 71 -8.20 3.44 -1.01
CA TRP A 71 -7.64 3.78 0.30
C TRP A 71 -7.56 5.29 0.52
N CYS A 72 -7.11 6.07 -0.49
CA CYS A 72 -7.09 7.52 -0.41
C CYS A 72 -8.51 8.08 -0.24
N GLU A 73 -9.47 7.55 -1.00
CA GLU A 73 -10.88 7.96 -0.91
C GLU A 73 -11.46 7.72 0.49
N LYS A 74 -11.32 6.52 1.04
CA LYS A 74 -11.95 6.14 2.32
C LYS A 74 -11.25 6.72 3.54
N THR A 75 -9.93 6.87 3.50
CA THR A 75 -9.17 7.40 4.64
C THR A 75 -9.00 8.92 4.60
N GLY A 76 -9.22 9.56 3.45
CA GLY A 76 -8.88 10.97 3.21
C GLY A 76 -7.39 11.27 3.18
N LYS A 77 -6.53 10.24 3.30
CA LYS A 77 -5.07 10.38 3.25
C LYS A 77 -4.60 10.53 1.81
N ARG A 78 -3.40 11.08 1.63
CA ARG A 78 -2.79 11.15 0.30
C ARG A 78 -1.99 9.90 0.04
N ARG A 79 -1.80 9.60 -1.24
CA ARG A 79 -0.98 8.48 -1.70
C ARG A 79 0.45 8.46 -1.13
N ILE A 80 1.04 9.62 -0.87
CA ILE A 80 2.37 9.71 -0.25
C ILE A 80 2.39 9.23 1.20
N ASP A 81 1.24 9.20 1.87
CA ASP A 81 1.08 8.75 3.24
C ASP A 81 0.79 7.23 3.32
N ALA A 82 0.71 6.54 2.18
CA ALA A 82 0.46 5.11 2.12
C ALA A 82 1.55 4.34 2.89
N PRO A 83 1.17 3.32 3.68
CA PRO A 83 2.10 2.43 4.36
C PRO A 83 3.16 1.87 3.41
N ARG A 84 4.42 1.98 3.82
CA ARG A 84 5.55 1.42 3.08
C ARG A 84 6.32 0.47 3.95
N ARG A 85 6.72 -0.67 3.38
CA ARG A 85 7.67 -1.58 4.02
C ARG A 85 8.96 -0.80 4.27
N PRO A 86 9.54 -0.87 5.48
CA PRO A 86 10.84 -0.27 5.71
C PRO A 86 11.81 -0.80 4.67
N ILE A 87 12.53 0.10 4.00
CA ILE A 87 13.74 -0.31 3.29
C ILE A 87 14.68 -0.76 4.41
N ALA A 88 14.63 -2.06 4.75
CA ALA A 88 15.67 -2.67 5.53
C ALA A 88 16.95 -2.31 4.79
N LEU A 89 17.78 -1.49 5.44
CA LEU A 89 19.08 -1.06 4.95
C LEU A 89 19.74 -2.24 4.25
N ARG A 90 19.71 -2.24 2.91
CA ARG A 90 20.52 -3.18 2.14
C ARG A 90 21.96 -2.80 2.52
N SER A 91 22.56 -3.67 3.33
CA SER A 91 23.87 -3.55 3.99
C SER A 91 23.85 -3.01 5.44
N ASN A 92 23.48 -3.85 6.41
CA ASN A 92 24.29 -3.97 7.63
C ASN A 92 24.16 -5.37 8.27
N PRO A 93 25.13 -6.28 8.08
CA PRO A 93 25.11 -7.62 8.68
C PRO A 93 25.23 -7.64 10.22
N LEU A 94 25.32 -6.49 10.90
CA LEU A 94 25.50 -6.40 12.36
C LEU A 94 24.32 -5.80 13.12
N ALA A 95 23.17 -5.53 12.49
CA ALA A 95 21.99 -5.00 13.17
C ALA A 95 21.25 -6.09 13.98
N ARG A 96 21.92 -6.68 14.98
CA ARG A 96 21.28 -7.51 16.00
C ARG A 96 20.69 -6.56 17.04
N VAL A 97 19.39 -6.27 16.92
CA VAL A 97 18.66 -5.51 17.94
C VAL A 97 18.53 -6.38 19.18
N VAL A 98 19.29 -6.05 20.23
CA VAL A 98 19.11 -6.58 21.58
C VAL A 98 18.01 -5.75 22.24
N ARG A 99 16.90 -6.39 22.65
CA ARG A 99 15.93 -5.78 23.55
C ARG A 99 16.38 -6.08 24.99
N ALA A 100 16.50 -5.03 25.80
CA ALA A 100 16.71 -5.10 27.24
C ALA A 100 15.40 -5.47 27.97
#